data_AF-A0A8H4N231-F1
#
_entry.id   AF-A0A8H4N231-F1
#
_cell.length_a   1.000
_cell.length_b   1.000
_cell.length_c   1.000
_cell.angle_alpha   90.00
_cell.angle_beta   90.00
_cell.angle_gamma   90.00
#
_symmetry.space_group_name_H-M   'P 1'
#
loop_
_entity.id
_entity.type
_entity.pdbx_description
1 polymer ?
#
loop_
_entity_poly.entity_id
_entity_poly.type
_entity_poly.pdbx_seq_one_letter_code
_entity_poly.pdbx_strand_id
1 'polypeptide(L)'
;MSVTTIAANFSSTILLFDVRPGQIRGPPVTMNIPLGWRNGTGKETSTWFQNFMLQTPPGYQAFAEYSDRPEPSENMSDTGPLLRALLPFSSEQTRSNIQDFEGSAKVFDARVACVRPSFVNSSFFVDSNLVNFTGQVGITARPPGLDTQQDIGQQLNDFPLISFDCSVGYGTQICPLLGGNVDIGLRSWLWQYFNSTQNVTSSAFLFFESQYMLDAYNDASNGTYRPMLNSATTIQGDGWNSKGDGPWLNLEPTNWTLKEPCEVTGSCTTSCEVFKTCGKPGLNVSLCFDAMWPDLNLPVTIDAIRSRQEPKLAFDDARNQLDVNSIAKQLGATPRSYTKEERGVMNLDIISVKRAMDNLRPKNESPQDSAKLLDESSLWYTLYPAYSGAGEDWTFCRDGIDCSYGGLFDTNTSTTLASVQQSVLMRQILNETHDPAMALSAELTILARMHYYDMASTFNLNQTTTATFFDTKSFPQETRGLAAVLAVCCAHLAIVTVFTVYFCTSTKYSLLDNAWSATSQMHTDSIDEILRTSTLLKDDDVEEAIKASGRDQKRVFTMRNAASGRIEIMTDKLNIP
;
A
#
# COMPACT_ATOMS: atom_id res chain seq x y z
N MET A 1 -54.94 8.94 4.94
CA MET A 1 -54.66 7.80 4.03
C MET A 1 -53.83 8.22 2.81
N SER A 2 -54.20 9.28 2.08
CA SER A 2 -53.52 9.69 0.83
C SER A 2 -52.01 9.92 0.95
N VAL A 3 -51.54 10.57 2.03
CA VAL A 3 -50.10 10.83 2.24
C VAL A 3 -49.30 9.53 2.43
N THR A 4 -49.80 8.60 3.26
CA THR A 4 -49.15 7.30 3.47
C THR A 4 -49.14 6.46 2.19
N THR A 5 -50.18 6.56 1.35
CA THR A 5 -50.26 5.84 0.08
C THR A 5 -49.29 6.41 -0.96
N ILE A 6 -49.15 7.74 -1.04
CA ILE A 6 -48.15 8.38 -1.90
C ILE A 6 -46.74 7.98 -1.45
N ALA A 7 -46.45 8.07 -0.15
CA ALA A 7 -45.15 7.65 0.39
C ALA A 7 -44.86 6.15 0.11
N ALA A 8 -45.88 5.29 0.23
CA ALA A 8 -45.76 3.86 -0.08
C ALA A 8 -45.43 3.61 -1.57
N ASN A 9 -45.95 4.43 -2.49
CA ASN A 9 -45.63 4.32 -3.92
C ASN A 9 -44.15 4.63 -4.23
N PHE A 10 -43.47 5.39 -3.37
CA PHE A 10 -42.04 5.70 -3.49
C PHE A 10 -41.15 4.75 -2.68
N SER A 11 -41.68 3.70 -2.07
CA SER A 11 -40.90 2.79 -1.20
C SER A 11 -39.69 2.18 -1.90
N SER A 12 -39.79 1.85 -3.19
CA SER A 12 -38.65 1.32 -3.97
C SER A 12 -37.53 2.35 -4.13
N THR A 13 -37.88 3.62 -4.39
CA THR A 13 -36.92 4.72 -4.48
C THR A 13 -36.28 5.02 -3.12
N ILE A 14 -37.07 4.97 -2.04
CA ILE A 14 -36.58 5.19 -0.67
C ILE A 14 -35.62 4.06 -0.26
N LEU A 15 -35.89 2.80 -0.63
CA LEU A 15 -34.98 1.68 -0.38
C LEU A 15 -33.70 1.77 -1.22
N LEU A 16 -33.78 2.26 -2.46
CA LEU A 16 -32.60 2.48 -3.30
C LEU A 16 -31.67 3.58 -2.75
N PHE A 17 -32.18 4.49 -1.92
CA PHE A 17 -31.36 5.51 -1.26
C PHE A 17 -30.30 4.89 -0.31
N ASP A 18 -30.60 3.72 0.25
CA ASP A 18 -29.68 2.98 1.11
C ASP A 18 -28.61 2.21 0.31
N VAL A 19 -28.80 2.02 -0.99
CA VAL A 19 -27.90 1.26 -1.87
C VAL A 19 -26.77 2.15 -2.36
N ARG A 20 -25.53 1.80 -2.01
CA ARG A 20 -24.33 2.49 -2.48
C ARG A 20 -23.32 1.49 -3.04
N PRO A 21 -22.48 1.89 -4.01
CA PRO A 21 -21.32 1.10 -4.40
C PRO A 21 -20.41 0.92 -3.18
N GLY A 22 -20.02 -0.32 -2.90
CA GLY A 22 -19.05 -0.66 -1.87
C GLY A 22 -18.22 -1.85 -2.28
N GLN A 23 -17.13 -2.08 -1.57
CA GLN A 23 -16.28 -3.24 -1.80
C GLN A 23 -16.76 -4.40 -0.95
N ILE A 24 -16.91 -5.56 -1.58
CA ILE A 24 -17.19 -6.82 -0.91
C ILE A 24 -16.09 -7.82 -1.24
N ARG A 25 -15.99 -8.87 -0.42
CA ARG A 25 -15.11 -10.00 -0.68
C ARG A 25 -15.65 -10.82 -1.85
N GLY A 26 -14.88 -10.89 -2.93
CA GLY A 26 -15.14 -11.79 -4.04
C GLY A 26 -14.91 -13.26 -3.66
N PRO A 27 -15.42 -14.21 -4.46
CA PRO A 27 -15.13 -15.61 -4.25
C PRO A 27 -13.63 -15.92 -4.45
N PRO A 28 -13.08 -16.93 -3.77
CA PRO A 28 -11.70 -17.36 -4.00
C PRO A 28 -11.53 -17.89 -5.42
N VAL A 29 -10.51 -17.40 -6.12
CA VAL A 29 -10.15 -17.81 -7.48
C VAL A 29 -8.80 -18.52 -7.41
N THR A 30 -8.75 -19.74 -7.94
CA THR A 30 -7.48 -20.47 -8.11
C THR A 30 -6.95 -20.26 -9.52
N MET A 31 -5.67 -19.92 -9.63
CA MET A 31 -5.02 -19.62 -10.89
C MET A 31 -3.56 -20.10 -10.91
N ASN A 32 -3.05 -20.32 -12.11
CA ASN A 32 -1.66 -20.69 -12.34
C ASN A 32 -0.90 -19.46 -12.83
N ILE A 33 0.11 -19.04 -12.07
CA ILE A 33 0.86 -17.82 -12.32
C ILE A 33 2.35 -18.14 -12.45
N PRO A 34 3.04 -17.61 -13.48
CA PRO A 34 4.48 -17.77 -13.58
C PRO A 34 5.21 -16.92 -12.52
N LEU A 35 6.04 -17.56 -11.69
CA LEU A 35 6.74 -16.93 -10.54
C LEU A 35 8.27 -16.89 -10.71
N GLY A 36 8.79 -17.44 -11.80
CA GLY A 36 10.22 -17.46 -12.07
C GLY A 36 10.55 -18.30 -13.28
N TRP A 37 11.83 -18.64 -13.42
CA TRP A 37 12.30 -19.52 -14.48
C TRP A 37 12.41 -20.98 -14.01
N ARG A 38 12.18 -21.92 -14.93
CA ARG A 38 12.45 -23.34 -14.72
C ARG A 38 13.96 -23.57 -14.60
N ASN A 39 14.35 -24.62 -13.86
CA ASN A 39 15.77 -24.97 -13.73
C ASN A 39 16.40 -25.27 -15.10
N GLY A 40 17.55 -24.65 -15.38
CA GLY A 40 18.25 -24.76 -16.67
C GLY A 40 17.77 -23.81 -17.78
N THR A 41 16.75 -22.98 -17.56
CA THR A 41 16.37 -21.90 -18.48
C THR A 41 16.85 -20.56 -17.93
N GLY A 42 18.03 -20.10 -18.36
CA GLY A 42 18.40 -18.67 -18.37
C GLY A 42 18.40 -17.89 -17.06
N LYS A 43 18.56 -18.52 -15.88
CA LYS A 43 18.70 -17.80 -14.59
C LYS A 43 19.80 -16.71 -14.63
N GLU A 44 20.79 -16.91 -15.49
CA GLU A 44 22.04 -16.14 -15.50
C GLU A 44 22.08 -15.12 -16.65
N THR A 45 21.73 -15.48 -17.89
CA THR A 45 22.08 -14.63 -19.05
C THR A 45 21.15 -13.46 -19.34
N SER A 46 19.90 -13.45 -18.85
CA SER A 46 18.94 -12.38 -19.22
C SER A 46 19.07 -11.10 -18.40
N THR A 47 19.72 -11.18 -17.22
CA THR A 47 19.85 -10.06 -16.27
C THR A 47 21.27 -9.49 -16.22
N TRP A 48 22.26 -10.19 -16.79
CA TRP A 48 23.63 -9.69 -16.90
C TRP A 48 23.65 -8.40 -17.71
N PHE A 49 24.41 -7.41 -17.21
CA PHE A 49 24.63 -6.10 -17.84
C PHE A 49 23.41 -5.16 -17.89
N GLN A 50 22.33 -5.44 -17.15
CA GLN A 50 21.25 -4.47 -16.96
C GLN A 50 21.54 -3.55 -15.77
N ASN A 51 21.86 -2.30 -16.09
CA ASN A 51 22.05 -1.26 -15.08
C ASN A 51 20.69 -0.63 -14.73
N PHE A 52 20.05 -1.12 -13.66
CA PHE A 52 18.78 -0.57 -13.17
C PHE A 52 18.94 0.80 -12.48
N MET A 53 20.15 1.14 -12.00
CA MET A 53 20.42 2.46 -11.42
C MET A 53 20.16 3.57 -12.44
N LEU A 54 20.55 3.39 -13.70
CA LEU A 54 20.32 4.38 -14.77
C LEU A 54 18.87 4.43 -15.27
N GLN A 55 18.04 3.44 -14.92
CA GLN A 55 16.70 3.31 -15.47
C GLN A 55 15.66 4.05 -14.63
N THR A 56 14.63 4.55 -15.29
CA THR A 56 13.45 5.06 -14.60
C THR A 56 12.60 3.88 -14.13
N PRO A 57 12.21 3.81 -12.84
CA PRO A 57 11.30 2.77 -12.37
C PRO A 57 10.00 2.77 -13.20
N PRO A 58 9.59 1.63 -13.78
CA PRO A 58 8.41 1.57 -14.65
C PRO A 58 7.09 1.71 -13.86
N GLY A 59 7.15 1.53 -12.54
CA GLY A 59 6.03 1.72 -11.62
C GLY A 59 6.45 1.45 -10.18
N TYR A 60 5.56 1.75 -9.23
CA TYR A 60 5.78 1.54 -7.79
C TYR A 60 4.81 0.49 -7.26
N GLN A 61 5.04 -0.75 -7.71
CA GLN A 61 4.11 -1.84 -7.50
C GLN A 61 3.90 -2.13 -6.02
N ALA A 62 2.66 -2.49 -5.67
CA ALA A 62 2.35 -2.91 -4.33
C ALA A 62 3.02 -4.24 -3.98
N PHE A 63 3.29 -4.39 -2.70
CA PHE A 63 3.97 -5.53 -2.10
C PHE A 63 3.32 -5.84 -0.75
N ALA A 64 3.69 -6.98 -0.17
CA ALA A 64 3.37 -7.30 1.22
C ALA A 64 4.59 -7.12 2.11
N GLU A 65 4.38 -6.74 3.36
CA GLU A 65 5.45 -6.44 4.30
C GLU A 65 5.18 -7.07 5.67
N TYR A 66 6.22 -7.67 6.22
CA TYR A 66 6.36 -7.92 7.64
C TYR A 66 7.52 -7.07 8.15
N SER A 67 7.28 -6.34 9.24
CA SER A 67 8.28 -5.51 9.89
C SER A 67 8.18 -5.65 11.40
N ASP A 68 9.32 -5.64 12.06
CA ASP A 68 9.43 -5.60 13.52
C ASP A 68 10.36 -4.47 13.95
N ARG A 69 10.24 -4.02 15.19
CA ARG A 69 11.05 -2.90 15.67
C ARG A 69 12.52 -3.32 15.84
N PRO A 70 13.48 -2.50 15.40
CA PRO A 70 14.89 -2.74 15.69
C PRO A 70 15.16 -2.59 17.18
N GLU A 71 16.24 -3.24 17.64
CA GLU A 71 16.79 -2.95 18.96
C GLU A 71 17.45 -1.55 18.94
N PRO A 72 17.14 -0.67 19.90
CA PRO A 72 17.78 0.64 19.96
C PRO A 72 19.28 0.49 20.19
N SER A 73 20.09 1.18 19.40
CA SER A 73 21.53 1.26 19.63
C SER A 73 22.05 2.65 19.34
N GLU A 74 23.01 3.08 20.16
CA GLU A 74 23.75 4.31 19.91
C GLU A 74 24.67 4.13 18.69
N ASN A 75 24.96 5.24 18.00
CA ASN A 75 25.86 5.30 16.84
C ASN A 75 25.48 4.44 15.63
N MET A 76 24.22 3.96 15.56
CA MET A 76 23.69 3.27 14.39
C MET A 76 22.25 3.67 14.09
N SER A 77 21.84 3.38 12.86
CA SER A 77 20.45 3.25 12.46
C SER A 77 20.23 1.85 11.89
N ASP A 78 19.12 1.21 12.25
CA ASP A 78 18.75 -0.12 11.78
C ASP A 78 17.26 -0.10 11.47
N THR A 79 16.87 -0.55 10.28
CA THR A 79 15.45 -0.62 9.91
C THR A 79 14.71 -1.75 10.62
N GLY A 80 15.44 -2.66 11.28
CA GLY A 80 14.91 -3.84 11.96
C GLY A 80 14.54 -4.96 10.98
N PRO A 81 14.08 -6.12 11.49
CA PRO A 81 13.64 -7.22 10.63
C PRO A 81 12.55 -6.74 9.66
N LEU A 82 12.80 -6.81 8.35
CA LEU A 82 11.94 -6.23 7.33
C LEU A 82 11.84 -7.15 6.11
N LEU A 83 10.83 -8.02 6.10
CA LEU A 83 10.57 -8.90 4.96
C LEU A 83 9.57 -8.25 4.01
N ARG A 84 9.89 -8.29 2.72
CA ARG A 84 8.99 -7.85 1.65
C ARG A 84 8.71 -8.99 0.70
N ALA A 85 7.45 -9.09 0.27
CA ALA A 85 7.00 -10.05 -0.73
C ALA A 85 6.43 -9.34 -1.95
N LEU A 86 6.99 -9.61 -3.13
CA LEU A 86 6.51 -9.09 -4.41
C LEU A 86 5.37 -9.98 -4.92
N LEU A 87 4.30 -9.34 -5.37
CA LEU A 87 3.09 -10.01 -5.80
C LEU A 87 3.26 -10.51 -7.24
N PRO A 88 2.88 -11.76 -7.55
CA PRO A 88 3.17 -12.35 -8.85
C PRO A 88 2.21 -11.95 -9.97
N PHE A 89 1.70 -10.72 -9.94
CA PHE A 89 0.76 -10.23 -10.94
C PHE A 89 1.37 -9.06 -11.68
N SER A 90 1.36 -9.08 -13.01
CA SER A 90 1.85 -7.98 -13.84
C SER A 90 0.89 -6.78 -13.89
N SER A 91 -0.42 -7.03 -13.74
CA SER A 91 -1.47 -5.99 -13.75
C SER A 91 -1.58 -5.22 -12.43
N GLU A 92 -1.47 -3.89 -12.49
CA GLU A 92 -1.75 -2.98 -11.36
C GLU A 92 -3.16 -3.18 -10.82
N GLN A 93 -4.16 -3.32 -11.70
CA GLN A 93 -5.55 -3.50 -11.30
C GLN A 93 -5.73 -4.80 -10.50
N THR A 94 -5.03 -5.87 -10.89
CA THR A 94 -5.09 -7.14 -10.15
C THR A 94 -4.42 -6.97 -8.80
N ARG A 95 -3.17 -6.47 -8.74
CA ARG A 95 -2.45 -6.26 -7.47
C ARG A 95 -3.26 -5.40 -6.50
N SER A 96 -3.77 -4.26 -6.98
CA SER A 96 -4.49 -3.27 -6.20
C SER A 96 -5.77 -3.78 -5.52
N ASN A 97 -6.39 -4.83 -6.09
CA ASN A 97 -7.65 -5.38 -5.60
C ASN A 97 -7.49 -6.71 -4.85
N ILE A 98 -6.27 -7.25 -4.67
CA ILE A 98 -6.11 -8.47 -3.85
C ILE A 98 -6.52 -8.17 -2.41
N GLN A 99 -7.38 -9.02 -1.87
CA GLN A 99 -7.78 -9.02 -0.46
C GLN A 99 -6.97 -10.07 0.29
N ASP A 100 -7.11 -11.34 -0.07
CA ASP A 100 -6.32 -12.44 0.47
C ASP A 100 -5.56 -13.12 -0.67
N PHE A 101 -4.34 -13.55 -0.40
CA PHE A 101 -3.50 -14.31 -1.33
C PHE A 101 -2.82 -15.45 -0.57
N GLU A 102 -2.97 -16.65 -1.09
CA GLU A 102 -2.31 -17.86 -0.62
C GLU A 102 -1.61 -18.53 -1.80
N GLY A 103 -0.29 -18.57 -1.75
CA GLY A 103 0.52 -19.13 -2.82
C GLY A 103 1.94 -18.62 -2.79
N SER A 104 2.73 -19.01 -3.79
CA SER A 104 4.13 -18.66 -3.84
C SER A 104 4.33 -17.21 -4.28
N ALA A 105 5.14 -16.45 -3.56
CA ALA A 105 5.54 -15.08 -3.85
C ALA A 105 7.06 -14.92 -3.71
N LYS A 106 7.63 -13.89 -4.34
CA LYS A 106 9.05 -13.59 -4.22
C LYS A 106 9.32 -12.81 -2.93
N VAL A 107 10.01 -13.42 -1.98
CA VAL A 107 10.30 -12.86 -0.64
C VAL A 107 11.78 -12.55 -0.50
N PHE A 108 12.10 -11.39 0.06
CA PHE A 108 13.46 -10.96 0.39
C PHE A 108 13.46 -10.12 1.67
N ASP A 109 14.64 -9.99 2.29
CA ASP A 109 14.82 -9.21 3.52
C ASP A 109 15.38 -7.81 3.20
N ALA A 110 14.52 -6.81 3.22
CA ALA A 110 14.89 -5.42 2.92
C ALA A 110 15.55 -4.68 4.11
N ARG A 111 15.96 -5.40 5.16
CA ARG A 111 16.65 -4.80 6.31
C ARG A 111 17.98 -4.20 5.90
N VAL A 112 18.25 -3.01 6.44
CA VAL A 112 19.51 -2.29 6.31
C VAL A 112 19.90 -1.76 7.68
N ALA A 113 21.18 -1.88 8.02
CA ALA A 113 21.76 -1.25 9.19
C ALA A 113 22.97 -0.42 8.79
N CYS A 114 23.01 0.81 9.26
CA CYS A 114 24.05 1.79 9.00
C CYS A 114 24.70 2.21 10.32
N VAL A 115 26.01 2.14 10.41
CA VAL A 115 26.80 2.44 11.60
C VAL A 115 27.77 3.57 11.31
N ARG A 116 28.09 4.34 12.35
CA ARG A 116 29.16 5.32 12.25
C ARG A 116 30.50 4.62 11.97
N PRO A 117 31.18 4.96 10.87
CA PRO A 117 32.46 4.34 10.52
C PRO A 117 33.58 4.83 11.43
N SER A 118 34.64 4.02 11.51
CA SER A 118 35.93 4.42 12.08
C SER A 118 37.02 4.18 11.06
N PHE A 119 37.75 5.23 10.69
CA PHE A 119 38.77 5.17 9.65
C PHE A 119 40.18 5.05 10.22
N VAL A 120 40.98 4.17 9.62
CA VAL A 120 42.39 3.92 9.94
C VAL A 120 43.22 4.10 8.68
N ASN A 121 44.37 4.76 8.79
CA ASN A 121 45.28 5.02 7.66
C ASN A 121 44.57 5.64 6.44
N SER A 122 43.56 6.48 6.67
CA SER A 122 42.76 7.05 5.60
C SER A 122 43.35 8.35 5.06
N SER A 123 43.30 8.53 3.75
CA SER A 123 43.80 9.71 3.04
C SER A 123 42.83 10.14 1.94
N PHE A 124 42.78 11.44 1.69
CA PHE A 124 42.15 11.99 0.50
C PHE A 124 43.27 12.33 -0.49
N PHE A 125 43.16 11.83 -1.72
CA PHE A 125 44.00 12.29 -2.82
C PHE A 125 43.15 12.71 -4.00
N VAL A 126 43.77 13.49 -4.87
CA VAL A 126 43.13 14.00 -6.07
C VAL A 126 43.77 13.34 -7.28
N ASP A 127 42.99 12.56 -8.03
CA ASP A 127 43.41 12.01 -9.32
C ASP A 127 42.52 12.55 -10.44
N SER A 128 43.16 13.15 -11.45
CA SER A 128 42.65 13.53 -12.78
C SER A 128 41.38 14.39 -12.89
N ASN A 129 40.55 14.54 -11.84
CA ASN A 129 39.47 15.51 -11.53
C ASN A 129 38.58 15.05 -10.34
N LEU A 130 38.87 13.89 -9.72
CA LEU A 130 38.12 13.29 -8.63
C LEU A 130 38.86 13.39 -7.29
N VAL A 131 38.10 13.49 -6.20
CA VAL A 131 38.63 13.31 -4.85
C VAL A 131 38.42 11.85 -4.49
N ASN A 132 39.50 11.07 -4.39
CA ASN A 132 39.42 9.70 -3.89
C ASN A 132 39.67 9.70 -2.39
N PHE A 133 38.78 9.03 -1.66
CA PHE A 133 38.96 8.72 -0.26
C PHE A 133 39.35 7.27 -0.12
N THR A 134 40.53 7.03 0.43
CA THR A 134 41.10 5.68 0.53
C THR A 134 41.58 5.41 1.93
N GLY A 135 41.64 4.14 2.32
CA GLY A 135 42.14 3.74 3.64
C GLY A 135 41.54 2.43 4.09
N GLN A 136 41.44 2.27 5.41
CA GLN A 136 40.74 1.14 6.03
C GLN A 136 39.58 1.64 6.87
N VAL A 137 38.45 0.92 6.83
CA VAL A 137 37.25 1.24 7.61
C VAL A 137 36.90 0.09 8.56
N GLY A 138 36.52 0.46 9.78
CA GLY A 138 35.88 -0.41 10.75
C GLY A 138 34.58 0.20 11.29
N ILE A 139 33.98 -0.47 12.27
CA ILE A 139 32.70 -0.07 12.87
C ILE A 139 32.88 0.46 14.30
N THR A 140 32.04 1.42 14.68
CA THR A 140 31.96 1.91 16.07
C THR A 140 30.92 1.18 16.92
N ALA A 141 29.96 0.51 16.28
CA ALA A 141 28.93 -0.31 16.89
C ALA A 141 28.64 -1.52 16.00
N ARG A 142 28.28 -2.67 16.60
CA ARG A 142 27.99 -3.91 15.86
C ARG A 142 26.48 -4.10 15.68
N PRO A 143 25.96 -4.04 14.44
CA PRO A 143 24.55 -4.33 14.16
C PRO A 143 24.18 -5.78 14.54
N PRO A 144 22.97 -6.02 15.06
CA PRO A 144 22.48 -7.37 15.32
C PRO A 144 22.41 -8.19 14.02
N GLY A 145 23.04 -9.37 14.00
CA GLY A 145 23.08 -10.23 12.82
C GLY A 145 24.17 -9.87 11.80
N LEU A 146 25.09 -8.96 12.13
CA LEU A 146 26.33 -8.78 11.35
C LEU A 146 27.26 -9.98 11.58
N ASP A 147 27.37 -10.82 10.56
CA ASP A 147 28.32 -11.93 10.53
C ASP A 147 29.64 -11.47 9.89
N THR A 148 30.75 -11.90 10.47
CA THR A 148 32.10 -11.61 10.00
C THR A 148 32.89 -12.91 9.99
N GLN A 149 33.44 -13.32 8.86
CA GLN A 149 34.36 -14.46 8.83
C GLN A 149 35.62 -14.14 9.67
N GLN A 150 36.02 -15.08 10.53
CA GLN A 150 36.87 -14.82 11.70
C GLN A 150 38.37 -14.64 11.41
N ASP A 151 38.84 -14.81 10.16
CA ASP A 151 40.26 -15.11 9.88
C ASP A 151 41.06 -14.03 9.12
N ILE A 152 40.66 -12.75 9.16
CA ILE A 152 41.34 -11.72 8.36
C ILE A 152 41.76 -10.49 9.18
N GLY A 153 43.05 -10.43 9.50
CA GLY A 153 43.78 -9.18 9.73
C GLY A 153 43.59 -8.46 11.07
N GLN A 154 43.95 -7.17 11.08
CA GLN A 154 43.76 -6.29 12.23
C GLN A 154 42.27 -6.01 12.43
N GLN A 155 41.81 -6.10 13.67
CA GLN A 155 40.43 -5.87 14.06
C GLN A 155 40.31 -4.58 14.87
N LEU A 156 39.23 -3.85 14.65
CA LEU A 156 38.82 -2.72 15.47
C LEU A 156 37.38 -2.99 15.95
N ASN A 157 37.16 -2.99 17.26
CA ASN A 157 35.87 -3.32 17.87
C ASN A 157 35.27 -4.66 17.37
N ASP A 158 36.09 -5.72 17.34
CA ASP A 158 35.70 -7.08 16.88
C ASP A 158 35.17 -7.14 15.43
N PHE A 159 35.59 -6.19 14.58
CA PHE A 159 35.28 -6.14 13.15
C PHE A 159 36.58 -6.01 12.33
N PRO A 160 36.71 -6.72 11.19
CA PRO A 160 37.89 -6.63 10.35
C PRO A 160 38.01 -5.23 9.74
N LEU A 161 39.23 -4.68 9.72
CA LEU A 161 39.50 -3.44 8.99
C LEU A 161 39.45 -3.72 7.48
N ILE A 162 38.48 -3.13 6.78
CA ILE A 162 38.26 -3.33 5.35
C ILE A 162 38.94 -2.20 4.58
N SER A 163 39.82 -2.53 3.65
CA SER A 163 40.38 -1.54 2.75
C SER A 163 39.33 -1.03 1.77
N PHE A 164 39.35 0.27 1.50
CA PHE A 164 38.45 0.90 0.54
C PHE A 164 39.21 1.95 -0.30
N ASP A 165 38.71 2.16 -1.52
CA ASP A 165 39.10 3.24 -2.41
C ASP A 165 37.82 3.73 -3.09
N CYS A 166 37.31 4.88 -2.64
CA CYS A 166 36.01 5.40 -3.05
C CYS A 166 36.15 6.78 -3.66
N SER A 167 35.47 7.02 -4.78
CA SER A 167 35.35 8.35 -5.35
C SER A 167 34.33 9.16 -4.57
N VAL A 168 34.74 10.33 -4.05
CA VAL A 168 33.86 11.27 -3.33
C VAL A 168 33.70 12.59 -4.09
N GLY A 169 32.47 13.08 -4.15
CA GLY A 169 32.03 14.24 -4.94
C GLY A 169 30.84 14.93 -4.30
N TYR A 170 30.05 15.64 -5.09
CA TYR A 170 28.85 16.34 -4.62
C TYR A 170 27.60 15.49 -4.74
N GLY A 171 26.74 15.59 -3.72
CA GLY A 171 25.51 14.81 -3.64
C GLY A 171 25.69 13.57 -2.77
N THR A 172 24.87 12.56 -3.06
CA THR A 172 24.89 11.29 -2.33
C THR A 172 25.62 10.25 -3.17
N GLN A 173 26.61 9.59 -2.59
CA GLN A 173 27.36 8.52 -3.24
C GLN A 173 27.39 7.27 -2.36
N ILE A 174 27.30 6.11 -2.99
CA ILE A 174 27.34 4.82 -2.32
C ILE A 174 28.46 4.02 -2.95
N CYS A 175 29.52 3.79 -2.17
CA CYS A 175 30.70 3.02 -2.57
C CYS A 175 30.61 1.63 -1.93
N PRO A 176 30.32 0.57 -2.69
CA PRO A 176 30.40 -0.79 -2.20
C PRO A 176 31.85 -1.11 -1.84
N LEU A 177 32.03 -1.71 -0.67
CA LEU A 177 33.34 -2.16 -0.25
C LEU A 177 33.69 -3.42 -1.02
N LEU A 178 34.64 -3.30 -1.94
CA LEU A 178 35.33 -4.42 -2.58
C LEU A 178 36.24 -5.10 -1.55
N GLY A 179 35.65 -5.70 -0.52
CA GLY A 179 36.34 -6.71 0.25
C GLY A 179 36.76 -7.80 -0.72
N GLY A 180 38.00 -8.30 -0.62
CA GLY A 180 38.41 -9.51 -1.33
C GLY A 180 37.55 -10.71 -0.94
N ASN A 181 38.16 -11.85 -0.60
CA ASN A 181 37.40 -13.03 -0.16
C ASN A 181 36.75 -12.89 1.24
N VAL A 182 36.19 -11.71 1.59
CA VAL A 182 35.59 -11.45 2.91
C VAL A 182 34.09 -11.22 2.76
N ASP A 183 33.32 -12.19 3.23
CA ASP A 183 31.85 -12.12 3.31
C ASP A 183 31.45 -11.21 4.49
N ILE A 184 30.93 -10.01 4.19
CA ILE A 184 30.57 -8.98 5.19
C ILE A 184 29.24 -8.33 4.81
N GLY A 185 28.20 -8.61 5.60
CA GLY A 185 26.86 -8.10 5.40
C GLY A 185 25.94 -8.47 6.57
N LEU A 186 24.66 -8.11 6.49
CA LEU A 186 23.70 -8.58 7.48
C LEU A 186 23.24 -9.98 7.11
N ARG A 187 23.21 -10.85 8.11
CA ARG A 187 22.58 -12.15 7.95
C ARG A 187 21.08 -11.97 7.80
N SER A 188 20.61 -12.20 6.57
CA SER A 188 19.18 -12.25 6.26
C SER A 188 18.41 -13.13 7.23
N TRP A 189 17.21 -12.69 7.58
CA TRP A 189 16.28 -13.50 8.35
C TRP A 189 16.04 -14.87 7.71
N LEU A 190 16.08 -14.95 6.37
CA LEU A 190 15.97 -16.21 5.62
C LEU A 190 17.18 -17.15 5.86
N TRP A 191 18.39 -16.59 5.99
CA TRP A 191 19.63 -17.33 6.29
C TRP A 191 19.70 -17.85 7.73
N GLN A 192 19.17 -17.09 8.69
CA GLN A 192 19.11 -17.50 10.09
C GLN A 192 18.41 -18.87 10.25
N TYR A 193 17.43 -19.15 9.39
CA TYR A 193 16.65 -20.38 9.43
C TYR A 193 17.45 -21.66 9.17
N PHE A 194 18.48 -21.56 8.32
CA PHE A 194 19.30 -22.71 7.91
C PHE A 194 20.52 -22.94 8.81
N ASN A 195 20.74 -22.06 9.80
CA ASN A 195 21.95 -22.05 10.63
C ASN A 195 23.26 -22.09 9.81
N SER A 196 23.24 -21.64 8.55
CA SER A 196 24.41 -21.57 7.70
C SER A 196 25.18 -20.29 7.95
N THR A 197 26.50 -20.39 7.93
CA THR A 197 27.48 -19.29 7.97
C THR A 197 28.11 -19.03 6.59
N GLN A 198 27.65 -19.72 5.53
CA GLN A 198 28.18 -19.55 4.17
C GLN A 198 27.54 -18.34 3.48
N ASN A 199 28.40 -17.51 2.87
CA ASN A 199 28.10 -16.33 2.07
C ASN A 199 27.17 -15.35 2.78
N VAL A 200 27.66 -14.68 3.81
CA VAL A 200 27.12 -13.35 4.07
C VAL A 200 27.37 -12.54 2.80
N THR A 201 26.38 -11.83 2.29
CA THR A 201 26.60 -10.96 1.14
C THR A 201 27.84 -10.12 1.36
N SER A 202 28.71 -10.00 0.36
CA SER A 202 29.76 -8.96 0.33
C SER A 202 29.09 -7.60 0.10
N SER A 203 28.21 -7.18 1.01
CA SER A 203 27.33 -6.02 0.82
C SER A 203 27.44 -5.05 1.99
N ALA A 204 28.67 -4.56 2.14
CA ALA A 204 28.99 -3.40 2.94
C ALA A 204 29.17 -2.20 1.99
N PHE A 205 28.60 -1.05 2.35
CA PHE A 205 28.64 0.16 1.53
C PHE A 205 29.06 1.35 2.37
N LEU A 206 30.04 2.11 1.90
CA LEU A 206 30.28 3.45 2.39
C LEU A 206 29.28 4.41 1.74
N PHE A 207 28.42 4.97 2.58
CA PHE A 207 27.41 5.94 2.21
C PHE A 207 27.94 7.34 2.49
N PHE A 208 28.14 8.11 1.44
CA PHE A 208 28.64 9.48 1.46
C PHE A 208 27.50 10.45 1.17
N GLU A 209 27.36 11.45 2.02
CA GLU A 209 26.51 12.62 1.76
C GLU A 209 27.37 13.87 1.85
N SER A 210 27.48 14.55 0.72
CA SER A 210 28.25 15.78 0.59
C SER A 210 27.34 16.91 0.16
N GLN A 211 27.24 17.93 1.00
CA GLN A 211 26.44 19.13 0.73
C GLN A 211 27.17 20.11 -0.18
N TYR A 212 28.47 19.94 -0.41
CA TYR A 212 29.31 20.89 -1.12
C TYR A 212 30.35 20.17 -2.00
N MET A 213 30.62 20.72 -3.18
CA MET A 213 31.65 20.19 -4.07
C MET A 213 33.03 20.29 -3.40
N LEU A 214 33.63 19.13 -3.08
CA LEU A 214 35.07 19.01 -2.86
C LEU A 214 35.71 18.90 -4.25
N ASP A 215 36.46 19.93 -4.65
CA ASP A 215 37.01 19.99 -6.01
C ASP A 215 38.49 19.61 -6.05
N ALA A 216 38.81 18.83 -7.08
CA ALA A 216 40.16 18.54 -7.52
C ALA A 216 40.82 19.77 -8.16
N TYR A 217 42.15 19.84 -8.07
CA TYR A 217 43.02 21.00 -8.36
C TYR A 217 42.85 21.70 -9.73
N ASN A 218 42.11 21.16 -10.70
CA ASN A 218 42.02 21.74 -12.04
C ASN A 218 41.10 22.97 -12.13
N ASP A 219 41.49 23.97 -12.92
CA ASP A 219 40.71 25.20 -13.15
C ASP A 219 39.47 24.98 -14.05
N ALA A 220 39.26 23.77 -14.55
CA ALA A 220 38.16 23.41 -15.45
C ALA A 220 36.89 22.90 -14.74
N SER A 221 36.98 22.52 -13.46
CA SER A 221 35.86 22.02 -12.67
C SER A 221 35.14 23.15 -11.93
N ASN A 222 33.99 22.83 -11.33
CA ASN A 222 32.93 23.80 -11.04
C ASN A 222 32.64 23.92 -9.52
N GLY A 223 33.55 23.45 -8.65
CA GLY A 223 33.32 23.37 -7.21
C GLY A 223 33.67 24.64 -6.41
N THR A 224 33.03 24.83 -5.25
CA THR A 224 33.19 26.01 -4.38
C THR A 224 34.43 25.94 -3.48
N TYR A 225 34.81 24.74 -3.02
CA TYR A 225 35.86 24.53 -2.02
C TYR A 225 37.01 23.70 -2.58
N ARG A 226 38.24 24.17 -2.33
CA ARG A 226 39.48 23.45 -2.60
C ARG A 226 40.08 23.03 -1.25
N PRO A 227 40.14 21.73 -0.92
CA PRO A 227 40.89 21.30 0.25
C PRO A 227 42.38 21.59 -0.02
N MET A 228 43.07 22.24 0.92
CA MET A 228 44.51 22.53 0.80
C MET A 228 45.31 21.27 1.12
N LEU A 229 45.13 20.22 0.32
CA LEU A 229 45.85 18.96 0.45
C LEU A 229 47.19 19.10 -0.27
N ASN A 230 48.29 18.92 0.45
CA ASN A 230 49.61 18.90 -0.17
C ASN A 230 49.75 17.58 -0.94
N SER A 231 50.01 17.63 -2.25
CA SER A 231 49.94 16.50 -3.19
C SER A 231 50.88 15.32 -2.90
N ALA A 232 51.72 15.41 -1.87
CA ALA A 232 52.73 14.40 -1.54
C ALA A 232 52.64 13.84 -0.12
N THR A 233 51.87 14.43 0.80
CA THR A 233 51.86 13.99 2.22
C THR A 233 50.60 14.45 2.95
N THR A 234 49.63 13.55 3.12
CA THR A 234 48.68 13.68 4.22
C THR A 234 48.61 12.33 4.94
N ILE A 235 49.29 12.29 6.08
CA ILE A 235 49.19 11.22 7.06
C ILE A 235 47.85 11.41 7.81
N GLN A 236 47.27 10.31 8.27
CA GLN A 236 46.05 10.21 9.08
C GLN A 236 45.81 11.41 10.03
N GLY A 237 44.64 12.06 9.90
CA GLY A 237 44.17 13.08 10.86
C GLY A 237 44.69 14.51 10.65
N ASP A 238 45.74 14.70 9.83
CA ASP A 238 46.13 16.04 9.40
C ASP A 238 45.26 16.48 8.23
N GLY A 239 44.40 17.47 8.48
CA GLY A 239 43.59 18.08 7.44
C GLY A 239 42.08 18.00 7.65
N TRP A 240 41.56 17.24 8.65
CA TRP A 240 40.12 17.10 8.88
C TRP A 240 39.75 16.92 10.36
N ASN A 241 38.76 17.69 10.83
CA ASN A 241 38.07 17.48 12.11
C ASN A 241 36.95 16.46 11.91
N SER A 242 36.65 15.67 12.94
CA SER A 242 35.55 14.72 12.90
C SER A 242 34.56 14.91 14.05
N LYS A 243 33.27 14.73 13.76
CA LYS A 243 32.20 14.76 14.75
C LYS A 243 31.18 13.67 14.44
N GLY A 244 30.74 12.95 15.47
CA GLY A 244 29.70 11.93 15.32
C GLY A 244 28.29 12.50 15.52
N ASP A 245 27.34 12.05 14.71
CA ASP A 245 25.91 12.28 14.90
C ASP A 245 25.10 11.05 14.45
N GLY A 246 24.54 10.28 15.40
CA GLY A 246 23.85 9.02 15.09
C GLY A 246 24.71 8.08 14.23
N PRO A 247 24.21 7.54 13.10
CA PRO A 247 24.99 6.70 12.19
C PRO A 247 26.04 7.48 11.37
N TRP A 248 26.04 8.81 11.40
CA TRP A 248 26.93 9.63 10.60
C TRP A 248 28.23 9.95 11.32
N LEU A 249 29.32 9.91 10.56
CA LEU A 249 30.59 10.57 10.86
C LEU A 249 30.70 11.79 9.95
N ASN A 250 30.63 12.98 10.53
CA ASN A 250 30.90 14.22 9.82
C ASN A 250 32.42 14.46 9.79
N LEU A 251 32.96 14.65 8.60
CA LEU A 251 34.37 14.98 8.32
C LEU A 251 34.43 16.42 7.78
N GLU A 252 34.99 17.35 8.54
CA GLU A 252 35.18 18.75 8.12
C GLU A 252 36.66 19.00 7.83
N PRO A 253 37.06 19.63 6.71
CA PRO A 253 38.47 19.92 6.48
C PRO A 253 38.98 20.98 7.47
N THR A 254 40.15 20.74 8.08
CA THR A 254 40.85 21.73 8.90
C THR A 254 41.53 22.81 8.06
N ASN A 255 41.85 22.52 6.80
CA ASN A 255 42.50 23.46 5.89
C ASN A 255 41.90 23.44 4.47
N TRP A 256 41.25 24.52 4.08
CA TRP A 256 40.56 24.66 2.79
C TRP A 256 40.58 26.11 2.32
N THR A 257 40.45 26.32 1.01
CA THR A 257 40.30 27.64 0.37
C THR A 257 39.07 27.69 -0.51
N LEU A 258 38.51 28.89 -0.69
CA LEU A 258 37.47 29.14 -1.68
C LEU A 258 38.10 29.14 -3.08
N LYS A 259 37.39 28.61 -4.07
CA LYS A 259 37.78 28.72 -5.49
C LYS A 259 37.42 30.10 -6.04
N GLU A 260 38.13 30.58 -7.06
CA GLU A 260 37.71 31.77 -7.81
C GLU A 260 36.27 31.62 -8.34
N PRO A 261 35.45 32.68 -8.32
CA PRO A 261 35.77 34.06 -7.91
C PRO A 261 35.57 34.34 -6.41
N CYS A 262 35.11 33.36 -5.61
CA CYS A 262 34.93 33.53 -4.17
C CYS A 262 36.28 33.61 -3.41
N GLU A 263 37.38 33.17 -4.02
CA GLU A 263 38.75 33.32 -3.49
C GLU A 263 39.11 34.78 -3.22
N VAL A 264 38.74 35.68 -4.14
CA VAL A 264 39.11 37.11 -4.09
C VAL A 264 38.41 37.84 -2.94
N THR A 265 37.16 37.45 -2.64
CA THR A 265 36.37 38.09 -1.57
C THR A 265 36.59 37.45 -0.21
N GLY A 266 37.15 36.24 -0.14
CA GLY A 266 37.30 35.47 1.09
C GLY A 266 35.96 35.10 1.75
N SER A 267 34.83 35.32 1.05
CA SER A 267 33.49 35.07 1.55
C SER A 267 32.65 34.38 0.48
N CYS A 268 32.11 33.19 0.80
CA CYS A 268 31.15 32.54 -0.08
C CYS A 268 29.84 33.33 -0.08
N THR A 269 29.45 33.83 -1.24
CA THR A 269 28.15 34.48 -1.49
C THR A 269 27.55 33.88 -2.75
N THR A 270 26.22 33.81 -2.83
CA THR A 270 25.51 33.27 -4.02
C THR A 270 25.80 34.06 -5.32
N SER A 271 26.47 35.22 -5.22
CA SER A 271 26.92 36.05 -6.34
C SER A 271 28.24 35.62 -6.97
N CYS A 272 29.05 34.82 -6.27
CA CYS A 272 30.36 34.37 -6.76
C CYS A 272 30.35 32.89 -7.22
N GLU A 273 29.18 32.30 -7.46
CA GLU A 273 29.06 30.88 -7.79
C GLU A 273 28.15 30.61 -8.99
N VAL A 274 28.50 29.59 -9.78
CA VAL A 274 27.65 29.02 -10.83
C VAL A 274 26.48 28.22 -10.22
N PHE A 275 26.61 27.72 -8.98
CA PHE A 275 25.68 26.75 -8.36
C PHE A 275 24.94 27.21 -7.09
N LYS A 276 25.24 28.40 -6.55
CA LYS A 276 24.59 28.99 -5.35
C LYS A 276 24.66 28.09 -4.08
N THR A 277 25.72 27.32 -3.90
CA THR A 277 25.95 26.43 -2.75
C THR A 277 26.99 26.98 -1.78
N CYS A 278 26.60 27.94 -0.94
CA CYS A 278 27.46 28.43 0.15
C CYS A 278 27.17 27.77 1.50
N GLY A 279 28.21 27.20 2.12
CA GLY A 279 28.16 26.65 3.48
C GLY A 279 29.47 25.98 3.90
N LYS A 280 29.49 25.24 5.01
CA LYS A 280 30.76 24.71 5.54
C LYS A 280 31.21 23.49 4.74
N PRO A 281 32.45 23.41 4.25
CA PRO A 281 32.93 22.19 3.60
C PRO A 281 32.88 21.04 4.60
N GLY A 282 32.43 19.88 4.13
CA GLY A 282 32.33 18.70 4.96
C GLY A 282 31.64 17.55 4.24
N LEU A 283 31.91 16.35 4.74
CA LEU A 283 31.44 15.09 4.20
C LEU A 283 30.83 14.27 5.34
N ASN A 284 29.57 13.89 5.20
CA ASN A 284 28.94 12.93 6.10
C ASN A 284 29.17 11.53 5.55
N VAL A 285 29.65 10.62 6.41
CA VAL A 285 29.94 9.25 6.02
C VAL A 285 29.26 8.28 6.98
N SER A 286 28.62 7.25 6.44
CA SER A 286 28.05 6.13 7.18
C SER A 286 28.49 4.82 6.54
N LEU A 287 28.68 3.76 7.31
CA LEU A 287 28.94 2.42 6.78
C LEU A 287 27.68 1.57 6.92
N CYS A 288 27.12 1.14 5.81
CA CYS A 288 25.83 0.44 5.73
C CYS A 288 25.99 -1.01 5.29
N PHE A 289 25.10 -1.86 5.79
CA PHE A 289 25.03 -3.28 5.48
C PHE A 289 23.58 -3.63 5.16
N ASP A 290 23.33 -4.45 4.15
CA ASP A 290 21.99 -4.96 3.84
C ASP A 290 21.86 -6.47 4.06
N ALA A 291 20.62 -6.92 4.13
CA ALA A 291 20.22 -8.31 4.33
C ALA A 291 19.53 -8.93 3.09
N MET A 292 19.59 -8.26 1.93
CA MET A 292 18.70 -8.49 0.79
C MET A 292 18.83 -9.88 0.17
N TRP A 293 19.99 -10.51 0.30
CA TRP A 293 20.21 -11.86 -0.15
C TRP A 293 19.98 -12.88 0.98
N PRO A 294 19.23 -13.97 0.70
CA PRO A 294 18.75 -14.40 -0.60
C PRO A 294 17.33 -13.89 -0.88
N ASP A 295 16.92 -13.92 -2.14
CA ASP A 295 15.51 -13.78 -2.53
C ASP A 295 14.92 -15.12 -2.96
N LEU A 296 13.78 -15.50 -2.39
CA LEU A 296 13.21 -16.85 -2.55
C LEU A 296 11.76 -16.80 -3.01
N ASN A 297 11.38 -17.79 -3.81
CA ASN A 297 9.98 -18.04 -4.15
C ASN A 297 9.35 -18.92 -3.08
N LEU A 298 8.63 -18.31 -2.12
CA LEU A 298 8.09 -19.00 -0.95
C LEU A 298 6.55 -19.02 -0.96
N PRO A 299 5.90 -20.13 -0.58
CA PRO A 299 4.47 -20.14 -0.29
C PRO A 299 4.19 -19.25 0.93
N VAL A 300 3.37 -18.22 0.73
CA VAL A 300 3.02 -17.23 1.74
C VAL A 300 1.52 -16.99 1.81
N THR A 301 1.09 -16.46 2.94
CA THR A 301 -0.24 -15.90 3.14
C THR A 301 -0.11 -14.39 3.27
N ILE A 302 -0.88 -13.66 2.47
CA ILE A 302 -0.89 -12.21 2.40
C ILE A 302 -2.33 -11.74 2.52
N ASP A 303 -2.56 -10.70 3.30
CA ASP A 303 -3.89 -10.13 3.52
C ASP A 303 -3.90 -8.60 3.45
N ALA A 304 -5.05 -8.04 3.10
CA ALA A 304 -5.32 -6.60 3.10
C ALA A 304 -6.78 -6.34 3.50
N ILE A 305 -7.01 -5.21 4.17
CA ILE A 305 -8.33 -4.84 4.68
C ILE A 305 -9.16 -4.05 3.65
N ARG A 306 -8.49 -3.40 2.69
CA ARG A 306 -9.13 -2.60 1.63
C ARG A 306 -8.34 -2.64 0.33
N SER A 307 -8.99 -2.33 -0.79
CA SER A 307 -8.26 -2.08 -2.03
C SER A 307 -7.30 -0.90 -1.86
N ARG A 308 -6.25 -0.88 -2.68
CA ARG A 308 -5.22 0.15 -2.64
C ARG A 308 -5.01 0.75 -4.03
N GLN A 309 -4.20 1.79 -4.09
CA GLN A 309 -3.74 2.40 -5.32
C GLN A 309 -2.22 2.46 -5.27
N GLU A 310 -1.57 2.03 -6.35
CA GLU A 310 -0.12 2.12 -6.46
C GLU A 310 0.30 3.59 -6.62
N PRO A 311 1.36 4.04 -5.91
CA PRO A 311 1.88 5.39 -6.06
C PRO A 311 2.24 5.69 -7.52
N LYS A 312 1.99 6.93 -7.92
CA LYS A 312 2.40 7.45 -9.23
C LYS A 312 3.33 8.61 -9.01
N LEU A 313 4.39 8.65 -9.80
CA LEU A 313 5.26 9.81 -9.86
C LEU A 313 4.45 10.98 -10.45
N ALA A 314 4.47 12.10 -9.75
CA ALA A 314 3.85 13.34 -10.21
C ALA A 314 4.91 14.46 -10.28
N PHE A 315 4.62 15.51 -11.02
CA PHE A 315 5.42 16.73 -11.01
C PHE A 315 4.70 17.78 -10.17
N ASP A 316 5.40 18.39 -9.24
CA ASP A 316 4.90 19.50 -8.42
C ASP A 316 5.27 20.83 -9.10
N ASP A 317 4.32 21.42 -9.82
CA ASP A 317 4.51 22.69 -10.53
C ASP A 317 4.90 23.85 -9.61
N ALA A 318 4.46 23.84 -8.34
CA ALA A 318 4.74 24.92 -7.40
C ALA A 318 6.19 24.86 -6.88
N ARG A 319 6.73 23.66 -6.73
CA ARG A 319 8.13 23.42 -6.32
C ARG A 319 9.08 23.21 -7.49
N ASN A 320 8.57 23.06 -8.71
CA ASN A 320 9.31 22.72 -9.92
C ASN A 320 10.20 21.47 -9.74
N GLN A 321 9.65 20.42 -9.11
CA GLN A 321 10.37 19.17 -8.81
C GLN A 321 9.41 17.97 -8.88
N LEU A 322 9.97 16.76 -8.94
CA LEU A 322 9.17 15.53 -8.84
C LEU A 322 8.60 15.36 -7.43
N ASP A 323 7.30 15.04 -7.34
CA ASP A 323 6.65 14.63 -6.11
C ASP A 323 6.79 13.13 -5.91
N VAL A 324 7.61 12.77 -4.93
CA VAL A 324 7.89 11.39 -4.53
C VAL A 324 7.33 11.03 -3.15
N ASN A 325 6.51 11.92 -2.55
CA ASN A 325 5.96 11.73 -1.20
C ASN A 325 5.17 10.43 -1.06
N SER A 326 4.33 10.12 -2.05
CA SER A 326 3.50 8.91 -2.04
C SER A 326 4.34 7.63 -2.13
N ILE A 327 5.48 7.69 -2.81
CA ILE A 327 6.43 6.59 -2.98
C ILE A 327 7.21 6.37 -1.67
N ALA A 328 7.79 7.44 -1.11
CA ALA A 328 8.48 7.40 0.19
C ALA A 328 7.56 6.86 1.29
N LYS A 329 6.29 7.32 1.31
CA LYS A 329 5.26 6.82 2.22
C LYS A 329 5.00 5.33 2.02
N GLN A 330 4.81 4.85 0.79
CA GLN A 330 4.57 3.42 0.53
C GLN A 330 5.75 2.57 1.03
N LEU A 331 6.99 3.04 0.84
CA LEU A 331 8.21 2.38 1.30
C LEU A 331 8.44 2.47 2.82
N GLY A 332 7.66 3.28 3.53
CA GLY A 332 7.82 3.50 4.97
C GLY A 332 9.03 4.36 5.32
N ALA A 333 9.64 5.02 4.33
CA ALA A 333 10.81 5.86 4.47
C ALA A 333 10.40 7.32 4.71
N THR A 334 9.66 7.54 5.79
CA THR A 334 9.14 8.86 6.19
C THR A 334 9.40 9.09 7.67
N PRO A 335 9.58 10.35 8.13
CA PRO A 335 9.84 10.63 9.55
C PRO A 335 8.70 10.18 10.47
N ARG A 336 7.48 10.19 9.94
CA ARG A 336 6.28 9.69 10.62
C ARG A 336 6.07 8.22 10.27
N SER A 337 5.78 7.41 11.28
CA SER A 337 5.31 6.03 11.07
C SER A 337 3.84 6.01 10.63
N TYR A 338 3.55 5.23 9.60
CA TYR A 338 2.21 4.99 9.06
C TYR A 338 1.89 3.50 9.11
N THR A 339 0.60 3.20 9.29
CA THR A 339 0.08 1.81 9.21
C THR A 339 0.22 1.25 7.79
N LYS A 340 0.27 -0.08 7.65
CA LYS A 340 0.37 -0.75 6.33
C LYS A 340 -0.77 -0.32 5.41
N GLU A 341 -1.96 -0.14 5.98
CA GLU A 341 -3.16 0.33 5.30
C GLU A 341 -3.00 1.75 4.77
N GLU A 342 -2.46 2.67 5.57
CA GLU A 342 -2.18 4.05 5.16
C GLU A 342 -1.08 4.16 4.11
N ARG A 343 -0.14 3.21 4.10
CA ARG A 343 0.94 3.08 3.12
C ARG A 343 0.48 2.41 1.82
N GLY A 344 -0.67 1.74 1.81
CA GLY A 344 -1.12 0.98 0.64
C GLY A 344 -0.27 -0.28 0.40
N VAL A 345 0.19 -0.92 1.48
CA VAL A 345 1.00 -2.14 1.49
C VAL A 345 0.20 -3.25 2.16
N MET A 346 0.38 -4.51 1.73
CA MET A 346 -0.32 -5.65 2.31
C MET A 346 0.41 -6.20 3.54
N ASN A 347 -0.30 -6.91 4.41
CA ASN A 347 0.31 -7.63 5.51
C ASN A 347 0.87 -8.97 5.00
N LEU A 348 2.14 -9.24 5.29
CA LEU A 348 2.75 -10.55 5.08
C LEU A 348 2.67 -11.35 6.38
N ASP A 349 2.02 -12.52 6.37
CA ASP A 349 1.99 -13.40 7.53
C ASP A 349 3.35 -14.09 7.72
N ILE A 350 4.09 -13.66 8.74
CA ILE A 350 5.39 -14.23 9.09
C ILE A 350 5.31 -15.72 9.44
N ILE A 351 4.16 -16.21 9.93
CA ILE A 351 3.99 -17.64 10.27
C ILE A 351 4.00 -18.48 8.99
N SER A 352 3.35 -18.01 7.92
CA SER A 352 3.39 -18.66 6.61
C SER A 352 4.82 -18.76 6.06
N VAL A 353 5.62 -17.69 6.19
CA VAL A 353 7.02 -17.67 5.76
C VAL A 353 7.85 -18.66 6.58
N LYS A 354 7.71 -18.67 7.92
CA LYS A 354 8.39 -19.64 8.80
C LYS A 354 8.10 -21.09 8.38
N ARG A 355 6.83 -21.40 8.13
CA ARG A 355 6.40 -22.73 7.68
C ARG A 355 6.97 -23.10 6.31
N ALA A 356 7.05 -22.14 5.38
CA ALA A 356 7.68 -22.35 4.08
C ALA A 356 9.17 -22.72 4.23
N MET A 357 9.88 -21.98 5.09
CA MET A 357 11.29 -22.23 5.38
C MET A 357 11.51 -23.58 6.08
N ASP A 358 10.63 -23.96 7.02
CA ASP A 358 10.63 -25.30 7.64
C ASP A 358 10.52 -26.44 6.63
N ASN A 359 9.68 -26.25 5.61
CA ASN A 359 9.45 -27.26 4.58
C ASN A 359 10.62 -27.35 3.59
N LEU A 360 11.29 -26.22 3.33
CA LEU A 360 12.48 -26.17 2.47
C LEU A 360 13.73 -26.71 3.17
N ARG A 361 13.81 -26.61 4.51
CA ARG A 361 14.96 -27.06 5.28
C ARG A 361 15.15 -28.59 5.16
N PRO A 362 16.26 -29.07 4.58
CA PRO A 362 16.56 -30.49 4.58
C PRO A 362 16.82 -30.97 6.01
N LYS A 363 16.07 -31.98 6.47
CA LYS A 363 16.17 -32.46 7.86
C LYS A 363 17.50 -33.19 8.17
N ASN A 364 18.21 -33.64 7.14
CA ASN A 364 19.39 -34.51 7.26
C ASN A 364 20.67 -33.92 6.62
N GLU A 365 20.66 -32.67 6.18
CA GLU A 365 21.82 -32.07 5.50
C GLU A 365 22.60 -31.13 6.43
N SER A 366 23.88 -30.95 6.10
CA SER A 366 24.72 -29.97 6.77
C SER A 366 24.19 -28.55 6.51
N PRO A 367 24.50 -27.56 7.36
CA PRO A 367 24.21 -26.16 7.07
C PRO A 367 24.75 -25.70 5.70
N GLN A 368 25.92 -26.20 5.29
CA GLN A 368 26.57 -25.89 4.02
C GLN A 368 25.83 -26.49 2.82
N ASP A 369 25.30 -27.70 2.93
CA ASP A 369 24.52 -28.31 1.84
C ASP A 369 23.15 -27.66 1.73
N SER A 370 22.54 -27.31 2.86
CA SER A 370 21.27 -26.57 2.89
C SER A 370 21.41 -25.16 2.29
N ALA A 371 22.58 -24.54 2.41
CA ALA A 371 22.90 -23.23 1.84
C ALA A 371 22.81 -23.19 0.31
N LYS A 372 23.09 -24.32 -0.37
CA LYS A 372 23.02 -24.41 -1.84
C LYS A 372 21.60 -24.18 -2.38
N LEU A 373 20.57 -24.39 -1.56
CA LEU A 373 19.18 -24.11 -1.92
C LEU A 373 18.86 -22.60 -2.00
N LEU A 374 19.75 -21.76 -1.46
CA LEU A 374 19.61 -20.31 -1.39
C LEU A 374 20.41 -19.57 -2.48
N ASP A 375 21.20 -20.30 -3.27
CA ASP A 375 22.02 -19.79 -4.38
C ASP A 375 21.18 -19.45 -5.64
N GLU A 376 19.85 -19.58 -5.56
CA GLU A 376 18.93 -19.26 -6.65
C GLU A 376 18.50 -17.77 -6.69
N SER A 377 19.15 -16.91 -5.90
CA SER A 377 18.85 -15.48 -5.86
C SER A 377 19.14 -14.82 -7.21
N SER A 378 18.16 -14.08 -7.72
CA SER A 378 18.33 -13.29 -8.94
C SER A 378 18.63 -11.82 -8.63
N LEU A 379 18.29 -11.34 -7.43
CA LEU A 379 18.53 -9.95 -7.00
C LEU A 379 20.01 -9.63 -6.80
N TRP A 380 20.85 -10.63 -6.51
CA TRP A 380 22.29 -10.46 -6.40
C TRP A 380 22.90 -9.79 -7.64
N TYR A 381 22.50 -10.23 -8.84
CA TYR A 381 23.00 -9.68 -10.10
C TYR A 381 22.60 -8.22 -10.34
N THR A 382 21.50 -7.76 -9.73
CA THR A 382 21.04 -6.37 -9.79
C THR A 382 21.93 -5.45 -8.97
N LEU A 383 22.36 -5.91 -7.79
CA LEU A 383 23.10 -5.10 -6.83
C LEU A 383 24.61 -5.14 -7.04
N TYR A 384 25.15 -6.19 -7.62
CA TYR A 384 26.60 -6.37 -7.66
C TYR A 384 27.21 -5.74 -8.92
N PRO A 385 28.03 -4.67 -8.79
CA PRO A 385 28.71 -3.94 -9.87
C PRO A 385 29.26 -4.77 -11.01
N ALA A 386 29.95 -5.86 -10.67
CA ALA A 386 30.65 -6.72 -11.62
C ALA A 386 29.70 -7.41 -12.61
N TYR A 387 28.40 -7.49 -12.28
CA TYR A 387 27.38 -8.19 -13.06
C TYR A 387 26.26 -7.27 -13.57
N SER A 388 25.98 -6.17 -12.89
CA SER A 388 24.94 -5.21 -13.28
C SER A 388 25.39 -4.23 -14.37
N GLY A 389 26.69 -4.20 -14.70
CA GLY A 389 27.26 -3.18 -15.58
C GLY A 389 27.16 -1.77 -14.99
N ALA A 390 26.87 -1.70 -13.69
CA ALA A 390 26.55 -0.49 -12.95
C ALA A 390 27.73 0.04 -12.16
N GLY A 391 28.96 -0.19 -12.63
CA GLY A 391 30.15 0.48 -12.10
C GLY A 391 30.46 0.22 -10.63
N GLU A 392 31.63 0.67 -10.16
CA GLU A 392 32.01 0.44 -8.77
C GLU A 392 31.19 1.32 -7.81
N ASP A 393 30.94 2.60 -8.11
CA ASP A 393 30.21 3.52 -7.20
C ASP A 393 28.83 3.96 -7.72
N TRP A 394 27.83 4.14 -6.85
CA TRP A 394 26.53 4.72 -7.22
C TRP A 394 26.44 6.20 -6.84
N THR A 395 26.13 7.07 -7.81
CA THR A 395 26.00 8.53 -7.57
C THR A 395 24.56 9.01 -7.79
N PHE A 396 24.00 9.70 -6.79
CA PHE A 396 22.68 10.33 -6.82
C PHE A 396 22.83 11.86 -6.80
N CYS A 397 22.50 12.50 -7.93
CA CYS A 397 22.71 13.93 -8.11
C CYS A 397 21.62 14.80 -7.45
N ARG A 398 21.94 16.07 -7.20
CA ARG A 398 21.01 17.07 -6.63
C ARG A 398 20.44 18.01 -7.71
N ASP A 399 19.22 18.52 -7.49
CA ASP A 399 18.41 19.26 -8.48
C ASP A 399 19.12 20.42 -9.21
N GLY A 400 18.80 20.57 -10.50
CA GLY A 400 18.98 21.81 -11.26
C GLY A 400 20.40 22.14 -11.69
N ILE A 401 21.32 21.21 -11.50
CA ILE A 401 22.74 21.37 -11.74
C ILE A 401 23.17 20.11 -12.47
N ASP A 402 23.79 20.26 -13.65
CA ASP A 402 24.56 19.19 -14.27
C ASP A 402 25.28 18.45 -13.16
N CYS A 403 24.99 17.15 -12.96
CA CYS A 403 25.72 16.28 -12.03
C CYS A 403 27.17 16.72 -12.11
N SER A 404 27.74 17.28 -11.04
CA SER A 404 28.94 18.11 -11.16
C SER A 404 30.16 17.25 -11.44
N TYR A 405 30.24 16.84 -12.70
CA TYR A 405 31.38 16.65 -13.54
C TYR A 405 31.17 17.70 -14.63
N GLY A 406 31.74 18.88 -14.45
CA GLY A 406 31.78 19.93 -15.48
C GLY A 406 32.66 19.54 -16.67
N GLY A 407 32.49 18.34 -17.21
CA GLY A 407 33.23 17.79 -18.34
C GLY A 407 32.33 16.86 -19.12
N LEU A 408 32.58 16.76 -20.42
CA LEU A 408 31.97 15.77 -21.30
C LEU A 408 31.89 14.41 -20.61
N PHE A 409 30.76 13.72 -20.80
CA PHE A 409 30.57 12.30 -20.50
C PHE A 409 31.85 11.52 -20.84
N ASP A 410 32.66 11.22 -19.82
CA ASP A 410 33.74 10.27 -19.93
C ASP A 410 33.28 9.00 -19.23
N THR A 411 33.03 7.96 -20.03
CA THR A 411 32.68 6.62 -19.57
C THR A 411 33.73 5.99 -18.66
N ASN A 412 34.90 6.61 -18.51
CA ASN A 412 36.05 6.03 -17.84
C ASN A 412 36.21 6.39 -16.36
N THR A 413 35.51 7.40 -15.80
CA THR A 413 35.86 7.92 -14.45
C THR A 413 34.74 7.96 -13.41
N SER A 414 33.46 8.01 -13.79
CA SER A 414 32.34 7.76 -12.86
C SER A 414 31.40 6.77 -13.52
N THR A 415 31.51 5.52 -13.11
CA THR A 415 30.93 4.38 -13.83
C THR A 415 29.41 4.28 -13.68
N THR A 416 28.77 5.10 -12.83
CA THR A 416 27.32 4.98 -12.57
C THR A 416 26.63 6.21 -11.98
N LEU A 417 25.55 6.62 -12.64
CA LEU A 417 24.60 7.61 -12.15
C LEU A 417 23.25 6.92 -11.88
N ALA A 418 22.57 7.31 -10.81
CA ALA A 418 21.18 6.94 -10.60
C ALA A 418 20.27 7.80 -11.50
N SER A 419 19.14 7.25 -11.93
CA SER A 419 18.12 7.99 -12.66
C SER A 419 17.61 9.16 -11.82
N VAL A 420 17.10 10.20 -12.49
CA VAL A 420 16.63 11.42 -11.82
C VAL A 420 15.57 11.11 -10.77
N GLN A 421 14.68 10.15 -11.05
CA GLN A 421 13.60 9.74 -10.16
C GLN A 421 14.13 9.09 -8.88
N GLN A 422 15.09 8.16 -9.01
CA GLN A 422 15.74 7.50 -7.88
C GLN A 422 16.55 8.52 -7.05
N SER A 423 17.26 9.43 -7.73
CA SER A 423 18.01 10.53 -7.08
C SER A 423 17.13 11.47 -6.26
N VAL A 424 15.98 11.90 -6.82
CA VAL A 424 15.04 12.76 -6.09
C VAL A 424 14.47 12.06 -4.87
N LEU A 425 14.11 10.78 -4.98
CA LEU A 425 13.59 9.99 -3.87
C LEU A 425 14.61 9.79 -2.76
N MET A 426 15.81 9.29 -3.08
CA MET A 426 16.91 9.08 -2.13
C MET A 426 17.17 10.35 -1.33
N ARG A 427 17.34 11.47 -2.04
CA ARG A 427 17.59 12.77 -1.43
C ARG A 427 16.43 13.25 -0.56
N GLN A 428 15.19 13.10 -1.01
CA GLN A 428 14.03 13.51 -0.21
C GLN A 428 13.97 12.74 1.11
N ILE A 429 14.17 11.41 1.06
CA ILE A 429 14.21 10.57 2.26
C ILE A 429 15.32 11.04 3.20
N LEU A 430 16.54 11.25 2.71
CA LEU A 430 17.66 11.71 3.53
C LEU A 430 17.42 13.10 4.14
N ASN A 431 16.86 14.04 3.37
CA ASN A 431 16.55 15.38 3.85
C ASN A 431 15.48 15.38 4.95
N GLU A 432 14.47 14.51 4.84
CA GLU A 432 13.37 14.45 5.79
C GLU A 432 13.71 13.62 7.03
N THR A 433 14.41 12.49 6.85
CA THR A 433 14.64 11.49 7.91
C THR A 433 16.01 11.57 8.56
N HIS A 434 17.01 12.10 7.86
CA HIS A 434 18.43 12.03 8.22
C HIS A 434 18.94 10.60 8.47
N ASP A 435 18.26 9.60 7.90
CA ASP A 435 18.53 8.18 8.15
C ASP A 435 19.02 7.47 6.87
N PRO A 436 20.31 7.10 6.81
CA PRO A 436 20.87 6.40 5.65
C PRO A 436 20.32 4.97 5.51
N ALA A 437 19.93 4.31 6.60
CA ALA A 437 19.43 2.94 6.57
C ALA A 437 18.05 2.88 5.92
N MET A 438 17.16 3.82 6.28
CA MET A 438 15.85 3.96 5.64
C MET A 438 15.99 4.30 4.14
N ALA A 439 16.91 5.20 3.80
CA ALA A 439 17.11 5.63 2.42
C ALA A 439 17.64 4.50 1.53
N LEU A 440 18.66 3.77 2.01
CA LEU A 440 19.20 2.61 1.29
C LEU A 440 18.17 1.46 1.20
N SER A 441 17.44 1.16 2.27
CA SER A 441 16.39 0.11 2.23
C SER A 441 15.28 0.43 1.21
N ALA A 442 14.90 1.71 1.09
CA ALA A 442 13.94 2.18 0.10
C ALA A 442 14.43 1.98 -1.33
N GLU A 443 15.67 2.37 -1.60
CA GLU A 443 16.30 2.24 -2.93
C GLU A 443 16.49 0.78 -3.34
N LEU A 444 17.06 -0.05 -2.46
CA LEU A 444 17.22 -1.49 -2.69
C LEU A 444 15.89 -2.17 -3.02
N THR A 445 14.81 -1.72 -2.37
CA THR A 445 13.46 -2.23 -2.66
C THR A 445 12.95 -1.79 -4.04
N ILE A 446 13.29 -0.59 -4.50
CA ILE A 446 12.96 -0.14 -5.86
C ILE A 446 13.70 -0.99 -6.88
N LEU A 447 14.99 -1.20 -6.69
CA LEU A 447 15.80 -2.06 -7.57
C LEU A 447 15.24 -3.49 -7.60
N ALA A 448 14.86 -4.04 -6.45
CA ALA A 448 14.25 -5.37 -6.38
C ALA A 448 12.92 -5.47 -7.15
N ARG A 449 12.09 -4.42 -7.11
CA ARG A 449 10.85 -4.35 -7.88
C ARG A 449 11.11 -4.23 -9.37
N MET A 450 12.02 -3.33 -9.77
CA MET A 450 12.37 -3.12 -11.18
C MET A 450 12.83 -4.44 -11.79
N HIS A 451 13.79 -5.10 -11.14
CA HIS A 451 14.29 -6.40 -11.55
C HIS A 451 13.18 -7.45 -11.67
N TYR A 452 12.36 -7.61 -10.63
CA TYR A 452 11.32 -8.64 -10.63
C TYR A 452 10.25 -8.40 -11.71
N TYR A 453 9.71 -7.19 -11.82
CA TYR A 453 8.58 -6.90 -12.71
C TYR A 453 9.00 -6.75 -14.18
N ASP A 454 10.23 -6.32 -14.47
CA ASP A 454 10.75 -6.33 -15.84
C ASP A 454 10.94 -7.77 -16.34
N MET A 455 11.39 -8.66 -15.45
CA MET A 455 11.59 -10.06 -15.76
C MET A 455 10.31 -10.89 -15.74
N ALA A 456 9.23 -10.40 -15.11
CA ALA A 456 7.99 -11.16 -14.92
C ALA A 456 7.37 -11.71 -16.21
N SER A 457 7.56 -11.02 -17.33
CA SER A 457 7.09 -11.46 -18.65
C SER A 457 7.83 -12.69 -19.20
N THR A 458 9.04 -12.95 -18.72
CA THR A 458 9.90 -14.06 -19.16
C THR A 458 9.77 -15.31 -18.29
N PHE A 459 9.07 -15.21 -17.16
CA PHE A 459 8.87 -16.32 -16.23
C PHE A 459 8.05 -17.45 -16.88
N ASN A 460 8.49 -18.70 -16.67
CA ASN A 460 7.91 -19.91 -17.24
C ASN A 460 7.68 -21.05 -16.21
N LEU A 461 7.93 -20.76 -14.92
CA LEU A 461 7.65 -21.62 -13.78
C LEU A 461 6.27 -21.28 -13.20
N ASN A 462 5.24 -21.99 -13.66
CA ASN A 462 3.87 -21.80 -13.18
C ASN A 462 3.69 -22.38 -11.79
N GLN A 463 3.14 -21.57 -10.89
CA GLN A 463 2.75 -21.94 -9.53
C GLN A 463 1.24 -21.77 -9.38
N THR A 464 0.59 -22.73 -8.74
CA THR A 464 -0.84 -22.64 -8.41
C THR A 464 -1.01 -21.79 -7.16
N THR A 465 -1.88 -20.78 -7.24
CA THR A 465 -2.20 -19.88 -6.13
C THR A 465 -3.70 -19.63 -6.05
N THR A 466 -4.18 -19.36 -4.85
CA THR A 466 -5.56 -18.98 -4.58
C THR A 466 -5.58 -17.55 -4.06
N ALA A 467 -6.41 -16.70 -4.66
CA ALA A 467 -6.58 -15.32 -4.24
C ALA A 467 -8.06 -14.92 -4.19
N THR A 468 -8.41 -14.05 -3.26
CA THR A 468 -9.69 -13.33 -3.20
C THR A 468 -9.45 -11.87 -3.59
N PHE A 469 -10.44 -11.25 -4.21
CA PHE A 469 -10.34 -9.86 -4.67
C PHE A 469 -11.47 -9.01 -4.09
N PHE A 470 -11.19 -7.71 -3.92
CA PHE A 470 -12.20 -6.72 -3.64
C PHE A 470 -13.05 -6.48 -4.89
N ASP A 471 -14.32 -6.85 -4.80
CA ASP A 471 -15.30 -6.63 -5.86
C ASP A 471 -16.19 -5.44 -5.51
N THR A 472 -16.27 -4.45 -6.41
CA THR A 472 -17.22 -3.35 -6.27
C THR A 472 -18.61 -3.82 -6.64
N LYS A 473 -19.52 -3.89 -5.66
CA LYS A 473 -20.94 -4.20 -5.84
C LYS A 473 -21.81 -3.17 -5.14
N SER A 474 -23.02 -2.96 -5.66
CA SER A 474 -24.02 -2.11 -5.02
C SER A 474 -24.80 -2.94 -4.01
N PHE A 475 -24.77 -2.56 -2.74
CA PHE A 475 -25.52 -3.20 -1.67
C PHE A 475 -26.01 -2.16 -0.65
N PRO A 476 -27.06 -2.45 0.15
CA PRO A 476 -27.55 -1.52 1.15
C PRO A 476 -26.48 -1.30 2.25
N GLN A 477 -25.96 -0.08 2.34
CA GLN A 477 -24.96 0.31 3.35
C GLN A 477 -25.57 1.11 4.51
N GLU A 478 -26.69 1.80 4.27
CA GLU A 478 -27.46 2.51 5.30
C GLU A 478 -28.78 1.78 5.56
N THR A 479 -29.43 2.09 6.68
CA THR A 479 -30.74 1.52 7.06
C THR A 479 -31.83 2.60 7.15
N ARG A 480 -31.55 3.82 6.66
CA ARG A 480 -32.40 4.98 6.85
C ARG A 480 -33.64 4.89 5.97
N GLY A 481 -33.45 4.52 4.70
CA GLY A 481 -34.53 4.23 3.76
C GLY A 481 -35.40 3.07 4.23
N LEU A 482 -34.80 1.98 4.70
CA LEU A 482 -35.51 0.83 5.26
C LEU A 482 -36.37 1.24 6.47
N ALA A 483 -35.81 1.99 7.42
CA ALA A 483 -36.54 2.48 8.59
C ALA A 483 -37.71 3.39 8.18
N ALA A 484 -37.50 4.28 7.20
CA ALA A 484 -38.55 5.17 6.69
C ALA A 484 -39.70 4.38 6.04
N VAL A 485 -39.40 3.38 5.21
CA VAL A 485 -40.43 2.54 4.59
C VAL A 485 -41.19 1.73 5.63
N LEU A 486 -40.49 1.11 6.59
CA LEU A 486 -41.14 0.37 7.68
C LEU A 486 -42.06 1.28 8.51
N ALA A 487 -41.63 2.50 8.82
CA ALA A 487 -42.46 3.47 9.53
C ALA A 487 -43.73 3.86 8.74
N VAL A 488 -43.60 4.09 7.42
CA VAL A 488 -44.75 4.38 6.54
C VAL A 488 -45.70 3.18 6.47
N CYS A 489 -45.18 1.95 6.36
CA CYS A 489 -45.99 0.73 6.35
C CYS A 489 -46.73 0.54 7.68
N CYS A 490 -46.06 0.68 8.82
CA CYS A 490 -46.69 0.59 10.14
C CYS A 490 -47.77 1.65 10.33
N ALA A 491 -47.50 2.91 9.94
CA ALA A 491 -48.47 3.99 10.01
C ALA A 491 -49.68 3.73 9.10
N HIS A 492 -49.46 3.20 7.89
CA HIS A 492 -50.54 2.87 6.96
C HIS A 492 -51.44 1.76 7.52
N LEU A 493 -50.84 0.68 8.04
CA LEU A 493 -51.56 -0.42 8.67
C LEU A 493 -52.36 0.06 9.88
N ALA A 494 -51.74 0.85 10.77
CA ALA A 494 -52.43 1.41 11.93
C ALA A 494 -53.64 2.27 11.52
N ILE A 495 -53.49 3.13 10.51
CA ILE A 495 -54.59 3.96 9.98
C ILE A 495 -55.69 3.08 9.41
N VAL A 496 -55.36 2.07 8.60
CA VAL A 496 -56.35 1.13 8.04
C VAL A 496 -57.07 0.39 9.16
N THR A 497 -56.36 -0.15 10.15
CA THR A 497 -56.96 -0.82 11.30
C THR A 497 -57.89 0.12 12.07
N VAL A 498 -57.49 1.37 12.32
CA VAL A 498 -58.35 2.35 12.99
C VAL A 498 -59.61 2.62 12.17
N PHE A 499 -59.50 2.82 10.85
CA PHE A 499 -60.66 3.00 9.99
C PHE A 499 -61.55 1.76 9.93
N THR A 500 -60.98 0.56 9.87
CA THR A 500 -61.72 -0.71 9.88
C THR A 500 -62.44 -0.89 11.21
N VAL A 501 -61.78 -0.66 12.35
CA VAL A 501 -62.40 -0.74 13.67
C VAL A 501 -63.50 0.30 13.79
N TYR A 502 -63.23 1.55 13.44
CA TYR A 502 -64.22 2.62 13.46
C TYR A 502 -65.42 2.29 12.56
N PHE A 503 -65.18 1.73 11.38
CA PHE A 503 -66.25 1.24 10.51
C PHE A 503 -67.01 0.09 11.19
N CYS A 504 -66.35 -0.94 11.72
CA CYS A 504 -67.03 -2.05 12.39
C CYS A 504 -67.84 -1.62 13.64
N THR A 505 -67.37 -0.64 14.40
CA THR A 505 -68.02 -0.21 15.66
C THR A 505 -69.07 0.88 15.45
N SER A 506 -68.84 1.81 14.51
CA SER A 506 -69.70 2.98 14.31
C SER A 506 -70.75 2.75 13.23
N THR A 507 -70.57 1.75 12.35
CA THR A 507 -71.57 1.42 11.34
C THR A 507 -72.68 0.59 11.98
N LYS A 508 -73.65 1.27 12.59
CA LYS A 508 -74.86 0.65 13.17
C LYS A 508 -75.77 0.02 12.11
N TYR A 509 -75.64 0.45 10.85
CA TYR A 509 -76.46 0.01 9.71
C TYR A 509 -75.57 -0.27 8.50
N SER A 510 -74.82 -1.37 8.51
CA SER A 510 -74.35 -1.94 7.26
C SER A 510 -75.52 -2.72 6.67
N LEU A 511 -76.28 -2.11 5.75
CA LEU A 511 -77.40 -2.76 5.05
C LEU A 511 -76.94 -3.76 3.98
N LEU A 512 -75.64 -4.13 3.95
CA LEU A 512 -75.20 -5.28 3.17
C LEU A 512 -75.85 -6.52 3.80
N ASP A 513 -76.76 -7.15 3.03
CA ASP A 513 -77.57 -8.35 3.36
C ASP A 513 -78.93 -8.12 4.06
N ASN A 514 -79.45 -6.88 4.11
CA ASN A 514 -80.82 -6.61 4.59
C ASN A 514 -81.82 -6.55 3.41
N ALA A 515 -82.56 -7.63 3.21
CA ALA A 515 -83.56 -7.76 2.16
C ALA A 515 -84.76 -6.80 2.36
N TRP A 516 -85.13 -6.51 3.61
CA TRP A 516 -86.32 -5.70 3.90
C TRP A 516 -86.20 -4.23 3.48
N SER A 517 -84.98 -3.69 3.41
CA SER A 517 -84.72 -2.33 2.92
C SER A 517 -85.00 -2.15 1.43
N ALA A 518 -84.86 -3.21 0.63
CA ALA A 518 -85.24 -3.25 -0.78
C ALA A 518 -86.74 -3.53 -0.93
N THR A 519 -87.30 -4.40 -0.09
CA THR A 519 -88.73 -4.77 -0.09
C THR A 519 -89.64 -3.64 0.39
N SER A 520 -89.20 -2.81 1.34
CA SER A 520 -89.95 -1.64 1.85
C SER A 520 -90.18 -0.55 0.80
N GLN A 521 -89.41 -0.54 -0.29
CA GLN A 521 -89.62 0.36 -1.42
C GLN A 521 -90.82 -0.06 -2.30
N MET A 522 -91.34 -1.28 -2.13
CA MET A 522 -92.51 -1.82 -2.84
C MET A 522 -93.80 -1.52 -2.05
N HIS A 523 -94.19 -0.24 -2.02
CA HIS A 523 -95.28 0.32 -1.21
C HIS A 523 -96.69 -0.17 -1.63
N THR A 524 -97.54 -0.55 -0.67
CA THR A 524 -98.98 -0.87 -0.85
C THR A 524 -99.82 -0.49 0.36
N ASP A 525 -101.09 -0.10 0.14
CA ASP A 525 -102.00 0.43 1.19
C ASP A 525 -102.32 -0.57 2.32
N SER A 526 -102.16 -1.87 2.09
CA SER A 526 -102.43 -2.94 3.06
C SER A 526 -101.31 -3.10 4.11
N ILE A 527 -100.09 -2.63 3.80
CA ILE A 527 -98.86 -2.91 4.57
C ILE A 527 -98.05 -1.62 4.84
N ASP A 528 -98.57 -0.44 4.47
CA ASP A 528 -97.91 0.88 4.58
C ASP A 528 -97.33 1.15 5.97
N GLU A 529 -98.07 0.82 7.03
CA GLU A 529 -97.65 1.05 8.41
C GLU A 529 -96.37 0.29 8.81
N ILE A 530 -96.20 -0.94 8.31
CA ILE A 530 -95.04 -1.80 8.59
C ILE A 530 -93.86 -1.42 7.68
N LEU A 531 -94.14 -1.11 6.41
CA LEU A 531 -93.09 -0.80 5.42
C LEU A 531 -92.46 0.58 5.64
N ARG A 532 -93.20 1.54 6.21
CA ARG A 532 -92.65 2.86 6.59
C ARG A 532 -91.62 2.78 7.70
N THR A 533 -91.81 1.87 8.66
CA THR A 533 -90.88 1.70 9.79
C THR A 533 -89.72 0.79 9.45
N SER A 534 -89.85 -0.13 8.48
CA SER A 534 -88.82 -1.11 8.13
C SER A 534 -87.66 -0.60 7.27
N THR A 535 -87.76 0.59 6.66
CA THR A 535 -86.69 1.16 5.80
C THR A 535 -85.36 1.41 6.50
N LEU A 536 -85.37 1.54 7.84
CA LEU A 536 -84.17 1.81 8.66
C LEU A 536 -83.90 0.71 9.70
N LEU A 537 -84.62 -0.41 9.63
CA LEU A 537 -84.50 -1.53 10.58
C LEU A 537 -83.70 -2.68 9.95
N LYS A 538 -83.07 -3.51 10.78
CA LYS A 538 -82.44 -4.76 10.32
C LYS A 538 -83.51 -5.82 10.07
N ASP A 539 -83.21 -6.81 9.25
CA ASP A 539 -84.15 -7.89 8.92
C ASP A 539 -84.66 -8.61 10.19
N ASP A 540 -83.81 -8.83 11.19
CA ASP A 540 -84.18 -9.43 12.49
C ASP A 540 -85.17 -8.56 13.28
N ASP A 541 -84.96 -7.24 13.29
CA ASP A 541 -85.83 -6.27 13.98
C ASP A 541 -87.21 -6.21 13.31
N VAL A 542 -87.25 -6.35 11.98
CA VAL A 542 -88.50 -6.41 11.19
C VAL A 542 -89.22 -7.73 11.45
N GLU A 543 -88.51 -8.85 11.53
CA GLU A 543 -89.09 -10.16 11.88
C GLU A 543 -89.72 -10.13 13.28
N GLU A 544 -89.05 -9.54 14.27
CA GLU A 544 -89.57 -9.39 15.62
C GLU A 544 -90.80 -8.46 15.67
N ALA A 545 -90.78 -7.34 14.92
CA ALA A 545 -91.92 -6.44 14.82
C ALA A 545 -93.14 -7.10 14.15
N ILE A 546 -92.94 -7.93 13.12
CA ILE A 546 -94.01 -8.68 12.46
C ILE A 546 -94.61 -9.73 13.42
N LYS A 547 -93.77 -10.44 14.18
CA LYS A 547 -94.21 -11.38 15.23
C LYS A 547 -94.99 -10.66 16.34
N ALA A 548 -94.50 -9.52 16.82
CA ALA A 548 -95.17 -8.72 17.85
C ALA A 548 -96.54 -8.18 17.38
N SER A 549 -96.69 -7.90 16.07
CA SER A 549 -97.97 -7.49 15.48
C SER A 549 -98.97 -8.63 15.24
N GLY A 550 -98.59 -9.88 15.52
CA GLY A 550 -99.41 -11.08 15.32
C GLY A 550 -99.67 -11.42 13.84
N ARG A 551 -98.77 -10.98 12.94
CA ARG A 551 -98.91 -11.13 11.48
C ARG A 551 -97.87 -12.08 10.88
N ASP A 552 -97.13 -12.82 11.72
CA ASP A 552 -96.09 -13.79 11.34
C ASP A 552 -96.61 -14.92 10.43
N GLN A 553 -97.89 -15.27 10.53
CA GLN A 553 -98.53 -16.30 9.70
C GLN A 553 -99.10 -15.76 8.37
N LYS A 554 -99.06 -14.44 8.12
CA LYS A 554 -99.63 -13.85 6.89
C LYS A 554 -98.70 -14.06 5.71
N ARG A 555 -99.15 -14.85 4.72
CA ARG A 555 -98.47 -14.96 3.43
C ARG A 555 -98.80 -13.74 2.56
N VAL A 556 -97.75 -13.16 1.99
CA VAL A 556 -97.82 -12.06 1.04
C VAL A 556 -97.07 -12.44 -0.23
N PHE A 557 -97.53 -11.96 -1.38
CA PHE A 557 -96.92 -12.25 -2.68
C PHE A 557 -96.61 -10.95 -3.41
N THR A 558 -95.52 -10.93 -4.15
CA THR A 558 -95.17 -9.83 -5.06
C THR A 558 -95.84 -10.05 -6.40
N MET A 559 -96.73 -9.13 -6.81
CA MET A 559 -97.40 -9.19 -8.11
C MET A 559 -97.44 -7.80 -8.74
N ARG A 560 -97.43 -7.73 -10.07
CA ARG A 560 -97.56 -6.47 -10.80
C ARG A 560 -99.00 -5.98 -10.75
N ASN A 561 -99.23 -4.81 -10.15
CA ASN A 561 -100.55 -4.21 -10.09
C ASN A 561 -100.93 -3.66 -11.48
N ALA A 562 -102.07 -4.11 -12.01
CA ALA A 562 -102.55 -3.74 -13.34
C ALA A 562 -102.96 -2.26 -13.46
N ALA A 563 -103.29 -1.59 -12.35
CA ALA A 563 -103.72 -0.19 -12.34
C ALA A 563 -102.54 0.80 -12.20
N SER A 564 -101.52 0.47 -11.40
CA SER A 564 -100.34 1.34 -11.17
C SER A 564 -99.14 1.00 -12.07
N GLY A 565 -99.12 -0.21 -12.65
CA GLY A 565 -98.02 -0.74 -13.45
C GLY A 565 -96.77 -1.15 -12.66
N ARG A 566 -96.76 -0.97 -11.33
CA ARG A 566 -95.65 -1.24 -10.41
C ARG A 566 -95.74 -2.66 -9.82
N ILE A 567 -94.60 -3.21 -9.39
CA ILE A 567 -94.55 -4.46 -8.62
C ILE A 567 -94.85 -4.11 -7.15
N GLU A 568 -95.87 -4.76 -6.60
CA GLU A 568 -96.48 -4.43 -5.31
C GLU A 568 -96.68 -5.71 -4.48
N ILE A 569 -96.69 -5.58 -3.15
CA ILE A 569 -96.87 -6.70 -2.21
C ILE A 569 -98.35 -6.82 -1.84
N MET A 570 -98.99 -7.95 -2.13
CA MET A 570 -100.42 -8.16 -1.85
C MET A 570 -100.64 -9.29 -0.83
N THR A 571 -101.60 -9.09 0.07
CA THR A 571 -102.06 -10.11 1.04
C THR A 571 -103.13 -10.99 0.42
N ASP A 572 -103.07 -12.29 0.68
CA ASP A 572 -104.04 -13.27 0.18
C ASP A 572 -105.47 -12.94 0.66
N LYS A 573 -106.28 -12.38 -0.23
CA LYS A 573 -107.73 -12.41 -0.11
C LYS A 573 -108.20 -13.56 -0.99
N LEU A 574 -108.37 -14.72 -0.38
CA LEU A 574 -109.19 -15.80 -0.89
C LEU A 574 -110.61 -15.27 -1.15
N ASN A 575 -110.85 -14.88 -2.40
CA ASN A 575 -112.14 -14.90 -3.07
C ASN A 575 -111.87 -14.95 -4.58
N ILE A 576 -111.76 -16.19 -5.07
CA ILE A 576 -111.78 -16.55 -6.49
C ILE A 576 -113.21 -17.03 -6.78
N PRO A 577 -113.80 -16.61 -7.90
CA PRO A 577 -113.86 -17.53 -9.04
C PRO A 577 -112.94 -17.13 -10.18
#